data_AF-A0A1I7CV98-F1
#
_entry.id   AF-A0A1I7CV98-F1
#
_cell.length_a   1.000
_cell.length_b   1.000
_cell.length_c   1.000
_cell.angle_alpha   90.00
_cell.angle_beta   90.00
_cell.angle_gamma   90.00
#
_symmetry.space_group_name_H-M   'P 1'
#
loop_
_entity.id
_entity.type
_entity.pdbx_description
1 polymer ?
#
loop_
_entity_poly.entity_id
_entity_poly.type
_entity_poly.pdbx_seq_one_letter_code
_entity_poly.pdbx_strand_id
1 'polypeptide(L)'
;MLQASACAGGAAVAGNAFIGKPAMAWFRGLTAPRWQLPMPAFLSVGAAYYGVVGYVLARSMDRRDARSTAWSLAVLVGNEAWNGVFFGRRSTRAGFVGLCSFLLPLAALQRSVAGDTRARRVLAPYTAYVLLYDLPWTYRLWRLNPTRSSGTRD
;
A
#
# COMPACT_ATOMS: atom_id res chain seq x y z
N MET A 1 0.34 24.52 -1.32
CA MET A 1 1.34 23.73 -0.54
C MET A 1 0.72 22.90 0.59
N LEU A 2 -0.23 23.38 1.40
CA LEU A 2 -0.82 22.57 2.49
C LEU A 2 -2.00 21.66 2.09
N GLN A 3 -2.81 22.02 1.09
CA GLN A 3 -4.10 21.34 0.88
C GLN A 3 -4.00 19.90 0.34
N ALA A 4 -3.08 19.62 -0.59
CA ALA A 4 -2.96 18.26 -1.16
C ALA A 4 -2.43 17.24 -0.13
N SER A 5 -1.45 17.63 0.69
CA SER A 5 -0.96 16.80 1.80
C SER A 5 -1.99 16.64 2.92
N ALA A 6 -2.80 17.66 3.17
CA ALA A 6 -3.89 17.58 4.15
C ALA A 6 -5.02 16.64 3.68
N CYS A 7 -5.41 16.68 2.40
CA CYS A 7 -6.40 15.76 1.83
C CYS A 7 -5.90 14.31 1.82
N ALA A 8 -4.62 14.09 1.47
CA ALA A 8 -4.01 12.75 1.52
C ALA A 8 -3.88 12.22 2.96
N GLY A 9 -3.52 13.09 3.92
CA GLY A 9 -3.50 12.74 5.34
C GLY A 9 -4.88 12.44 5.92
N GLY A 10 -5.92 13.17 5.49
CA GLY A 10 -7.31 12.92 5.87
C GLY A 10 -7.85 11.58 5.34
N ALA A 11 -7.51 11.23 4.09
CA ALA A 11 -7.82 9.92 3.52
C ALA A 11 -7.11 8.78 4.28
N ALA A 12 -5.84 8.98 4.67
CA ALA A 12 -5.09 8.02 5.49
C ALA A 12 -5.72 7.77 6.87
N VAL A 13 -6.23 8.83 7.53
CA VAL A 13 -6.93 8.70 8.81
C VAL A 13 -8.30 8.03 8.63
N ALA A 14 -9.03 8.37 7.56
CA ALA A 14 -10.33 7.77 7.26
C ALA A 14 -10.22 6.29 6.87
N GLY A 15 -9.25 5.91 6.03
CA GLY A 15 -8.98 4.53 5.64
C GLY A 15 -8.55 3.66 6.83
N ASN A 16 -7.75 4.22 7.74
CA ASN A 16 -7.32 3.52 8.96
C ASN A 16 -8.43 3.45 10.04
N ALA A 17 -9.33 4.44 10.10
CA ALA A 17 -10.52 4.41 10.95
C ALA A 17 -11.60 3.43 10.44
N PHE A 18 -11.62 3.14 9.13
CA PHE A 18 -12.51 2.16 8.52
C PHE A 18 -12.09 0.70 8.72
N ILE A 19 -10.90 0.44 9.28
CA ILE A 19 -10.52 -0.91 9.71
C ILE A 19 -11.31 -1.25 10.97
N GLY A 20 -12.55 -1.68 10.77
CA GLY A 20 -13.45 -2.04 11.86
C GLY A 20 -12.82 -3.08 12.77
N LYS A 21 -13.11 -2.98 14.07
CA LYS A 21 -12.79 -3.99 15.10
C LYS A 21 -12.88 -5.45 14.61
N PRO A 22 -13.90 -5.88 13.83
CA PRO A 22 -13.97 -7.25 13.31
C PRO A 22 -12.86 -7.63 12.31
N ALA A 23 -12.39 -6.68 11.50
CA ALA A 23 -11.28 -6.93 10.57
C ALA A 23 -9.96 -7.09 11.33
N MET A 24 -9.78 -6.31 12.41
CA MET A 24 -8.63 -6.43 13.30
C MET A 24 -8.64 -7.75 14.09
N ALA A 25 -9.82 -8.22 14.51
CA ALA A 25 -9.98 -9.52 15.16
C ALA A 25 -9.64 -10.68 14.21
N TRP A 26 -10.09 -10.61 12.95
CA TRP A 26 -9.68 -11.57 11.93
C TRP A 26 -8.16 -11.55 11.70
N PHE A 27 -7.56 -10.36 11.60
CA PHE A 27 -6.11 -10.22 11.39
C PHE A 27 -5.30 -10.80 12.56
N ARG A 28 -5.72 -10.58 13.81
CA ARG A 28 -5.10 -11.19 15.00
C ARG A 28 -5.27 -12.72 15.05
N GLY A 29 -6.30 -13.26 14.40
CA GLY A 29 -6.53 -14.70 14.31
C GLY A 29 -5.70 -15.41 13.23
N LEU A 30 -5.01 -14.66 12.36
CA LEU A 30 -4.15 -15.24 11.33
C LEU A 30 -2.82 -15.69 11.92
N THR A 31 -2.29 -16.78 11.35
CA THR A 31 -0.94 -17.21 11.69
C THR A 31 0.05 -16.26 11.02
N ALA A 32 0.53 -15.29 11.78
CA ALA A 32 1.51 -14.32 11.32
C ALA A 32 2.94 -14.87 11.43
N PRO A 33 3.84 -14.48 10.50
CA PRO A 33 5.26 -14.80 10.63
C PRO A 33 5.86 -14.09 11.86
N ARG A 34 6.82 -14.75 12.50
CA ARG A 34 7.55 -14.27 13.71
C ARG A 34 8.25 -12.91 13.52
N TRP A 35 8.43 -12.49 12.27
CA TRP A 35 9.12 -11.27 11.83
C TRP A 35 8.12 -10.17 11.41
N GLN A 36 6.84 -10.35 11.70
CA GLN A 36 5.81 -9.34 11.42
C GLN A 36 6.12 -8.07 12.21
N LEU A 37 6.20 -6.95 11.51
CA LEU A 37 6.37 -5.64 12.14
C LEU A 37 5.20 -5.37 13.10
N PRO A 38 5.47 -4.78 14.27
CA PRO A 38 4.41 -4.38 15.19
C PRO A 38 3.52 -3.33 14.50
N MET A 39 2.22 -3.35 14.81
CA MET A 39 1.23 -2.41 14.27
C MET A 39 1.67 -0.93 14.20
N PRO A 40 2.30 -0.34 15.24
CA PRO A 40 2.79 1.04 15.15
C PRO A 40 3.83 1.24 14.05
N ALA A 41 4.70 0.27 13.78
CA ALA A 41 5.68 0.38 12.71
C ALA A 41 5.02 0.33 11.32
N PHE A 42 3.98 -0.50 11.14
CA PHE A 42 3.15 -0.46 9.92
C PHE A 42 2.49 0.91 9.73
N LEU A 43 1.96 1.50 10.80
CA LEU A 43 1.39 2.86 10.79
C LEU A 43 2.44 3.92 10.41
N SER A 44 3.65 3.84 10.96
CA SER A 44 4.74 4.75 10.63
C SER A 44 5.14 4.65 9.16
N VAL A 45 5.22 3.44 8.60
CA VAL A 45 5.52 3.22 7.19
C VAL A 45 4.39 3.77 6.30
N GLY A 46 3.13 3.55 6.67
CA GLY A 46 1.98 4.15 5.98
C GLY A 46 2.04 5.68 5.98
N ALA A 47 2.32 6.29 7.13
CA ALA A 47 2.48 7.74 7.23
C ALA A 47 3.64 8.26 6.36
N ALA A 48 4.78 7.58 6.37
CA ALA A 48 5.92 7.90 5.52
C ALA A 48 5.56 7.79 4.03
N TYR A 49 4.80 6.76 3.64
CA TYR A 49 4.29 6.56 2.29
C TYR A 49 3.42 7.73 1.82
N TYR A 50 2.41 8.13 2.61
CA TYR A 50 1.56 9.27 2.25
C TYR A 50 2.35 10.57 2.15
N GLY A 51 3.36 10.76 3.02
CA GLY A 51 4.29 11.89 2.92
C GLY A 51 5.09 11.89 1.61
N VAL A 52 5.66 10.73 1.26
CA VAL A 52 6.46 10.54 0.04
C VAL A 52 5.61 10.73 -1.22
N VAL A 53 4.47 10.04 -1.34
CA VAL A 53 3.60 10.12 -2.52
C VAL A 53 2.93 11.49 -2.61
N GLY A 54 2.51 12.07 -1.49
CA GLY A 54 1.98 13.44 -1.44
C GLY A 54 3.01 14.48 -1.90
N TYR A 55 4.27 14.31 -1.50
CA TYR A 55 5.37 15.16 -1.98
C TYR A 55 5.61 15.02 -3.48
N VAL A 56 5.65 13.79 -3.99
CA VAL A 56 5.84 13.51 -5.43
C VAL A 56 4.67 14.06 -6.25
N LEU A 57 3.44 13.91 -5.77
CA LEU A 57 2.24 14.47 -6.39
C LEU A 57 2.32 16.00 -6.48
N ALA A 58 2.59 16.68 -5.37
CA ALA A 58 2.70 18.14 -5.34
C ALA A 58 3.78 18.65 -6.30
N ARG A 59 4.94 17.98 -6.30
CA ARG A 59 6.05 18.32 -7.21
C ARG A 59 5.69 18.06 -8.68
N SER A 60 4.93 17.01 -8.97
CA SER A 60 4.48 16.71 -10.33
C SER A 60 3.49 17.77 -10.82
N MET A 61 2.60 18.25 -9.95
CA MET A 61 1.68 19.34 -10.25
C MET A 61 2.42 20.66 -10.50
N ASP A 62 3.41 21.02 -9.67
CA ASP A 62 4.23 22.22 -9.85
C ASP A 62 4.97 22.21 -11.19
N ARG A 63 5.43 21.03 -11.63
CA ARG A 63 6.10 20.84 -12.93
C ARG A 63 5.12 20.72 -14.10
N ARG A 64 3.81 20.79 -13.87
CA ARG A 64 2.73 20.50 -14.82
C ARG A 64 2.88 19.15 -15.54
N ASP A 65 3.47 18.17 -14.86
CA ASP A 65 3.59 16.80 -15.38
C ASP A 65 2.31 16.02 -15.10
N ALA A 66 1.38 16.06 -16.06
CA ALA A 66 0.11 15.36 -15.98
C ALA A 66 0.28 13.85 -15.83
N ARG A 67 1.34 13.26 -16.39
CA ARG A 67 1.59 11.80 -16.33
C ARG A 67 1.97 11.38 -14.92
N SER A 68 2.95 12.05 -14.30
CA SER A 68 3.37 11.74 -12.94
C SER A 68 2.29 12.06 -11.90
N THR A 69 1.49 13.10 -12.15
CA THR A 69 0.31 13.44 -11.33
C THR A 69 -0.73 12.32 -11.38
N ALA A 70 -1.10 11.86 -12.58
CA ALA A 70 -2.06 10.77 -12.76
C ALA A 70 -1.60 9.47 -12.11
N TRP A 71 -0.33 9.09 -12.26
CA TRP A 71 0.22 7.91 -11.60
C TRP A 71 0.29 8.03 -10.08
N SER A 72 0.60 9.21 -9.55
CA SER A 72 0.59 9.45 -8.10
C SER A 72 -0.81 9.28 -7.51
N LEU A 73 -1.83 9.79 -8.22
CA LEU A 73 -3.23 9.58 -7.86
C LEU A 73 -3.64 8.10 -7.98
N ALA A 74 -3.22 7.41 -9.04
CA ALA A 74 -3.49 5.98 -9.21
C ALA A 74 -2.87 5.15 -8.10
N VAL A 75 -1.68 5.50 -7.62
CA VAL A 75 -1.02 4.88 -6.46
C VAL A 75 -1.82 5.13 -5.19
N LEU A 76 -2.26 6.36 -4.92
CA LEU A 76 -3.11 6.67 -3.75
C LEU A 76 -4.43 5.89 -3.77
N VAL A 77 -5.17 5.94 -4.89
CA VAL A 77 -6.44 5.22 -5.05
C VAL A 77 -6.24 3.71 -4.98
N GLY A 78 -5.15 3.20 -5.57
CA GLY A 78 -4.79 1.79 -5.50
C GLY A 78 -4.51 1.32 -4.08
N ASN A 79 -3.90 2.15 -3.24
CA ASN A 79 -3.68 1.85 -1.83
C ASN A 79 -4.98 1.76 -1.04
N GLU A 80 -5.91 2.70 -1.24
CA GLU A 80 -7.22 2.68 -0.60
C GLU A 80 -8.05 1.46 -1.06
N ALA A 81 -8.05 1.18 -2.37
CA ALA A 81 -8.69 0.01 -2.93
C ALA A 81 -8.10 -1.30 -2.37
N TRP A 82 -6.78 -1.35 -2.19
CA TRP A 82 -6.10 -2.47 -1.56
C TRP A 82 -6.54 -2.68 -0.11
N ASN A 83 -6.54 -1.61 0.71
CA ASN A 83 -7.01 -1.67 2.09
C ASN A 83 -8.46 -2.16 2.15
N GLY A 84 -9.34 -1.60 1.32
CA GLY A 84 -10.75 -2.01 1.25
C GLY A 84 -10.93 -3.48 0.85
N VAL A 85 -10.19 -3.96 -0.14
CA VAL A 85 -10.25 -5.37 -0.59
C VAL A 85 -9.65 -6.31 0.45
N PHE A 86 -8.54 -5.95 1.08
CA PHE A 86 -7.86 -6.79 2.07
C PHE A 86 -8.72 -6.99 3.32
N PHE A 87 -9.20 -5.89 3.91
CA PHE A 87 -10.04 -5.95 5.11
C PHE A 87 -11.48 -6.39 4.81
N GLY A 88 -12.02 -6.02 3.64
CA GLY A 88 -13.37 -6.39 3.22
C GLY A 88 -13.50 -7.86 2.86
N ARG A 89 -12.56 -8.42 2.10
CA ARG A 89 -12.60 -9.85 1.70
C ARG A 89 -12.01 -10.79 2.76
N ARG A 90 -11.37 -10.28 3.82
CA ARG A 90 -10.74 -11.08 4.89
C ARG A 90 -9.95 -12.26 4.33
N SER A 91 -9.13 -12.00 3.31
CA SER A 91 -8.40 -13.02 2.58
C SER A 91 -6.96 -12.59 2.34
N THR A 92 -6.02 -13.39 2.87
CA THR A 92 -4.58 -13.22 2.67
C THR A 92 -4.19 -13.28 1.19
N ARG A 93 -4.88 -14.12 0.41
CA ARG A 93 -4.70 -14.20 -1.05
C ARG A 93 -5.14 -12.91 -1.75
N ALA A 94 -6.26 -12.32 -1.34
CA ALA A 94 -6.71 -11.03 -1.90
C ALA A 94 -5.72 -9.90 -1.55
N GLY A 95 -5.09 -9.95 -0.37
CA GLY A 95 -4.00 -9.05 0.01
C GLY A 95 -2.78 -9.16 -0.89
N PHE A 96 -2.33 -10.38 -1.17
CA PHE A 96 -1.19 -10.62 -2.07
C PHE A 96 -1.49 -10.16 -3.51
N VAL A 97 -2.64 -10.58 -4.07
CA VAL A 97 -3.04 -10.17 -5.42
C VAL A 97 -3.18 -8.66 -5.51
N GLY A 98 -3.78 -8.04 -4.51
CA GLY A 98 -3.91 -6.59 -4.46
C GLY A 98 -2.57 -5.87 -4.32
N LEU A 99 -1.60 -6.41 -3.58
CA LEU A 99 -0.24 -5.87 -3.51
C LEU A 99 0.45 -5.96 -4.88
N CYS A 100 0.32 -7.09 -5.57
CA CYS A 100 0.82 -7.24 -6.94
C CYS A 100 0.17 -6.22 -7.89
N SER A 101 -1.14 -5.99 -7.77
CA SER A 101 -1.84 -4.95 -8.53
C SER A 101 -1.35 -3.54 -8.18
N PHE A 102 -0.95 -3.29 -6.92
CA PHE A 102 -0.39 -2.02 -6.46
C PHE A 102 1.06 -1.78 -6.95
N LEU A 103 1.83 -2.84 -7.18
CA LEU A 103 3.18 -2.74 -7.76
C LEU A 103 3.17 -2.15 -9.18
N LEU A 104 2.11 -2.38 -9.96
CA LEU A 104 1.96 -1.86 -11.32
C LEU A 104 1.96 -0.31 -11.36
N PRO A 105 1.03 0.40 -10.69
CA PRO A 105 1.02 1.86 -10.67
C PRO A 105 2.25 2.42 -9.93
N LEU A 106 2.80 1.72 -8.92
CA LEU A 106 4.02 2.14 -8.25
C LEU A 106 5.24 2.13 -9.19
N ALA A 107 5.43 1.06 -9.96
CA ALA A 107 6.50 0.96 -10.95
C ALA A 107 6.30 1.96 -12.10
N ALA A 108 5.06 2.18 -12.51
CA ALA A 108 4.72 3.18 -13.52
C ALA A 108 5.02 4.60 -13.02
N LEU A 109 4.69 4.92 -11.76
CA LEU A 109 5.05 6.18 -11.11
C LEU A 109 6.57 6.34 -11.03
N GLN A 110 7.30 5.32 -10.58
CA GLN A 110 8.76 5.34 -10.52
C GLN A 110 9.39 5.67 -11.89
N ARG A 111 8.79 5.14 -12.97
CA ARG A 111 9.25 5.38 -14.34
C ARG A 111 8.81 6.74 -14.87
N SER A 112 7.65 7.26 -14.48
CA SER A 112 7.20 8.59 -14.86
C SER A 112 8.08 9.67 -14.21
N VAL A 113 8.46 9.48 -12.95
CA VAL A 113 9.38 10.39 -12.24
C VAL A 113 10.86 10.15 -12.57
N ALA A 114 11.17 9.32 -13.57
CA ALA A 114 12.56 9.05 -13.95
C ALA A 114 13.32 10.32 -14.39
N GLY A 115 12.61 11.31 -14.93
CA GLY A 115 13.15 12.64 -15.26
C GLY A 115 13.32 13.58 -14.06
N ASP A 116 12.81 13.23 -12.88
CA ASP A 116 12.96 14.00 -11.65
C ASP A 116 13.77 13.23 -10.60
N THR A 117 15.08 13.52 -10.56
CA THR A 117 16.03 12.88 -9.66
C THR A 117 15.64 12.98 -8.19
N ARG A 118 14.96 14.06 -7.77
CA ARG A 118 14.52 14.22 -6.37
C ARG A 118 13.33 13.33 -6.09
N ALA A 119 12.28 13.39 -6.89
CA ALA A 119 11.10 12.53 -6.74
C ALA A 119 11.48 11.05 -6.79
N ARG A 120 12.36 10.66 -7.72
CA ARG A 120 12.89 9.31 -7.83
C ARG A 120 13.65 8.87 -6.58
N ARG A 121 14.52 9.71 -6.02
CA ARG A 121 15.28 9.38 -4.80
C ARG A 121 14.39 9.26 -3.57
N VAL A 122 13.32 10.05 -3.49
CA VAL A 122 12.36 9.99 -2.38
C VAL A 122 11.47 8.74 -2.51
N LEU A 123 11.09 8.34 -3.72
CA LEU A 123 10.28 7.14 -3.98
C LEU A 123 11.08 5.83 -3.86
N ALA A 124 12.36 5.84 -4.23
CA ALA A 124 13.23 4.66 -4.21
C ALA A 124 13.27 3.87 -2.88
N PRO A 125 13.45 4.48 -1.70
CA PRO A 125 13.46 3.74 -0.44
C PRO A 125 12.10 3.10 -0.14
N TYR A 126 10.99 3.77 -0.50
CA TYR A 126 9.66 3.20 -0.34
C TYR A 126 9.47 1.99 -1.26
N THR A 127 9.83 2.10 -2.54
CA THR A 127 9.73 0.98 -3.49
C THR A 127 10.63 -0.18 -3.08
N ALA A 128 11.83 0.09 -2.57
CA ALA A 128 12.71 -0.94 -2.02
C ALA A 128 12.07 -1.64 -0.81
N TYR A 129 11.45 -0.89 0.11
CA TYR A 129 10.71 -1.46 1.24
C TYR A 129 9.57 -2.39 0.77
N VAL A 130 8.75 -1.95 -0.19
CA VAL A 130 7.62 -2.77 -0.68
C VAL A 130 8.12 -4.07 -1.32
N LEU A 131 9.20 -4.01 -2.11
CA LEU A 131 9.77 -5.18 -2.78
C LEU A 131 10.49 -6.13 -1.82
N LEU A 132 11.29 -5.59 -0.89
CA LEU A 132 12.13 -6.38 0.01
C LEU A 132 11.40 -6.86 1.26
N TYR A 133 10.37 -6.15 1.71
CA TYR A 133 9.63 -6.47 2.92
C TYR A 133 8.19 -6.89 2.62
N ASP A 134 7.37 -6.03 2.01
CA ASP A 134 5.93 -6.30 1.86
C ASP A 134 5.66 -7.52 0.97
N LEU A 135 6.44 -7.70 -0.09
CA LEU A 135 6.30 -8.81 -1.03
C LEU A 135 6.61 -10.18 -0.39
N PRO A 136 7.78 -10.41 0.25
CA PRO A 136 8.02 -11.65 0.97
C PRO A 136 7.11 -11.81 2.20
N TRP A 137 6.73 -10.73 2.87
CA TRP A 137 5.79 -10.79 4.00
C TRP A 137 4.40 -11.25 3.58
N THR A 138 3.80 -10.63 2.56
CA THR A 138 2.47 -11.04 2.02
C THR A 138 2.52 -12.44 1.44
N TYR A 139 3.60 -12.81 0.75
CA TYR A 139 3.79 -14.18 0.25
C TYR A 139 3.86 -15.20 1.39
N ARG A 140 4.62 -14.90 2.46
CA ARG A 140 4.70 -15.76 3.65
C ARG A 140 3.35 -15.85 4.36
N LEU A 141 2.63 -14.74 4.47
CA LEU A 141 1.30 -14.68 5.08
C LEU A 141 0.29 -15.53 4.30
N TRP A 142 0.34 -15.49 2.97
CA TRP A 142 -0.46 -16.36 2.09
C TRP A 142 -0.07 -17.84 2.24
N ARG A 143 1.22 -18.16 2.27
CA ARG A 143 1.75 -19.53 2.49
C ARG A 143 1.35 -20.12 3.84
N LEU A 144 1.31 -19.30 4.89
CA LEU A 144 0.94 -19.73 6.25
C LEU A 144 -0.57 -19.84 6.45
N ASN A 145 -1.35 -19.11 5.65
CA ASN A 145 -2.80 -19.13 5.69
C ASN A 145 -3.32 -19.52 4.29
N PRO A 146 -3.03 -20.74 3.82
CA PRO A 146 -3.66 -21.23 2.60
C PRO A 146 -5.17 -21.19 2.87
N THR A 147 -5.90 -20.41 2.07
CA THR A 147 -7.35 -20.56 2.00
C THR A 147 -7.59 -22.03 1.77
N ARG A 148 -8.16 -22.74 2.76
CA ARG A 148 -8.66 -24.10 2.55
C ARG A 148 -9.56 -23.98 1.33
N SER A 149 -9.08 -24.43 0.18
CA SER A 149 -9.97 -24.96 -0.83
C SER A 149 -10.72 -26.05 -0.08
N SER A 150 -12.00 -25.82 0.18
CA SER A 150 -12.95 -26.90 0.38
C SER A 150 -12.87 -27.77 -0.85
N GLY A 151 -11.88 -28.66 -0.86
CA GLY A 151 -11.87 -29.85 -1.68
C GLY A 151 -12.91 -30.74 -1.05
N THR A 152 -14.16 -30.52 -1.43
CA THR A 152 -15.17 -31.56 -1.37
C THR A 152 -14.67 -32.63 -2.33
N ARG A 153 -13.94 -33.61 -1.76
CA ARG A 153 -14.08 -34.97 -2.22
C ARG A 153 -15.51 -35.35 -1.87
N ASP A 154 -16.30 -35.68 -2.88
CA ASP A 154 -17.28 -36.76 -2.88
C ASP A 154 -17.59 -37.07 -4.36
#